data_AF-A0A5P1ECZ6-F1
#
_entry.id   AF-A0A5P1ECZ6-F1
#
_cell.length_a   1.000
_cell.length_b   1.000
_cell.length_c   1.000
_cell.angle_alpha   90.00
_cell.angle_beta   90.00
_cell.angle_gamma   90.00
#
_symmetry.space_group_name_H-M   'P 1'
#
loop_
_entity.id
_entity.type
_entity.pdbx_description
1 polymer ?
#
loop_
_entity_poly.entity_id
_entity_poly.type
_entity_poly.pdbx_seq_one_letter_code
_entity_poly.pdbx_strand_id
1 'polypeptide(L)'
;MSAKVKESPSSSTLELDPLLKDLTEKKLSFRKNVVSLAAELKDVRNRLASQEESFIRESESRKVAEMKAKSMEEEVGKLQLCLEERNHQLQSSSSSREEYLKELDDLRSQLSFTQATAEASAASAQSAQSQCLSLLRELDEKNNSIKENEIRVNKLGEQLDYLQKDLQARELSQQQLKDEVLRVEKEIMQAVTKAGVNKDSELRKILDEVSPKNFEKMNKLLDAKDGEIARLRDEIRFLSSHWKHKTKELESQLEKHRRADQELKKKVLKLEFCLQEARSQIRKVQRAGERRDKALKELRDQVAMKQQNGGGSNGKQNFWESSGFKVIVSMSMLILVAFSRR
;
A
#
# COMPACT_ATOMS: atom_id res chain seq x y z
N MET A 1 -110.22 57.72 47.15
CA MET A 1 -111.64 57.82 46.75
C MET A 1 -112.32 56.53 47.14
N SER A 2 -113.35 56.65 47.99
CA SER A 2 -114.47 55.74 48.31
C SER A 2 -114.16 54.24 48.47
N ALA A 3 -114.02 53.65 49.67
CA ALA A 3 -114.92 53.55 50.84
C ALA A 3 -116.24 52.78 50.61
N LYS A 4 -116.32 51.55 51.15
CA LYS A 4 -117.53 50.93 51.75
C LYS A 4 -117.08 49.70 52.57
N VAL A 5 -116.86 49.83 53.89
CA VAL A 5 -117.82 49.80 55.02
C VAL A 5 -118.20 48.36 55.44
N LYS A 6 -117.89 48.09 56.74
CA LYS A 6 -118.53 47.18 57.73
C LYS A 6 -118.81 45.74 57.27
N GLU A 7 -118.48 44.71 58.03
CA GLU A 7 -118.83 44.51 59.44
C GLU A 7 -117.79 43.66 60.17
N SER A 8 -117.47 44.07 61.39
CA SER A 8 -117.07 43.16 62.46
C SER A 8 -118.30 42.88 63.32
N PRO A 9 -118.52 41.63 63.74
CA PRO A 9 -119.03 41.42 65.08
C PRO A 9 -118.05 40.59 65.92
N SER A 10 -117.83 41.15 67.11
CA SER A 10 -117.61 40.45 68.37
C SER A 10 -116.43 39.50 68.46
N SER A 11 -115.36 40.04 69.02
CA SER A 11 -114.57 39.41 70.07
C SER A 11 -115.46 38.56 71.00
N SER A 12 -115.46 37.24 70.81
CA SER A 12 -115.49 36.34 71.95
C SER A 12 -114.04 36.14 72.39
N THR A 13 -113.61 37.02 73.29
CA THR A 13 -112.54 36.71 74.25
C THR A 13 -113.04 35.54 75.10
N LEU A 14 -113.00 34.33 74.51
CA LEU A 14 -112.84 33.13 75.30
C LEU A 14 -111.43 33.24 75.87
N GLU A 15 -111.33 33.68 77.12
CA GLU A 15 -110.19 33.37 77.97
C GLU A 15 -110.00 31.85 77.91
N LEU A 16 -109.17 31.43 76.96
CA LEU A 16 -108.65 30.09 76.90
C LEU A 16 -107.72 29.96 78.11
N ASP A 17 -108.06 29.00 78.97
CA ASP A 17 -107.23 28.44 80.03
C ASP A 17 -105.72 28.53 79.66
N PRO A 18 -104.85 29.09 80.53
CA PRO A 18 -103.40 29.21 80.26
C PRO A 18 -102.76 27.92 79.74
N LEU A 19 -103.27 26.76 80.14
CA LEU A 19 -102.83 25.43 79.68
C LEU A 19 -103.21 25.16 78.20
N LEU A 20 -104.36 25.63 77.73
CA LEU A 20 -104.80 25.48 76.34
C LEU A 20 -104.04 26.42 75.39
N LYS A 21 -103.66 27.62 75.85
CA LYS A 21 -102.82 28.55 75.08
C LYS A 21 -101.40 28.00 74.89
N ASP A 22 -100.79 27.46 75.95
CA ASP A 22 -99.49 26.77 75.87
C ASP A 22 -99.56 25.53 74.95
N LEU A 23 -100.67 24.79 74.97
CA LEU A 23 -100.87 23.65 74.08
C LEU A 23 -100.94 24.07 72.59
N THR A 24 -101.61 25.19 72.29
CA THR A 24 -101.71 25.71 70.92
C THR A 24 -100.39 26.30 70.43
N GLU A 25 -99.63 26.96 71.29
CA GLU A 25 -98.28 27.48 70.99
C GLU A 25 -97.27 26.35 70.78
N LYS A 26 -97.28 25.31 71.63
CA LYS A 26 -96.49 24.08 71.44
C LYS A 26 -96.87 23.32 70.17
N LYS A 27 -98.16 23.25 69.83
CA LYS A 27 -98.63 22.64 68.57
C LYS A 27 -98.14 23.43 67.36
N LEU A 28 -98.15 24.76 67.43
CA LEU A 28 -97.69 25.64 66.36
C LEU A 28 -96.15 25.58 66.21
N SER A 29 -95.40 25.58 67.31
CA SER A 29 -93.94 25.45 67.29
C SER A 29 -93.51 24.08 66.81
N PHE A 30 -94.19 23.01 67.24
CA PHE A 30 -93.96 21.66 66.71
C PHE A 30 -94.22 21.60 65.20
N ARG A 31 -95.33 22.17 64.71
CA ARG A 31 -95.59 22.27 63.27
C ARG A 31 -94.48 23.01 62.52
N LYS A 32 -94.01 24.15 63.05
CA LYS A 32 -92.88 24.91 62.47
C LYS A 32 -91.59 24.08 62.46
N ASN A 33 -91.29 23.37 63.54
CA ASN A 33 -90.11 22.50 63.64
C ASN A 33 -90.19 21.31 62.67
N VAL A 34 -91.37 20.69 62.51
CA VAL A 34 -91.59 19.62 61.54
C VAL A 34 -91.40 20.14 60.10
N VAL A 35 -91.89 21.36 59.80
CA VAL A 35 -91.69 21.99 58.50
C VAL A 35 -90.20 22.35 58.26
N SER A 36 -89.50 22.87 59.28
CA SER A 36 -88.05 23.14 59.22
C SER A 36 -87.25 21.86 58.99
N LEU A 37 -87.54 20.81 59.76
CA LEU A 37 -86.90 19.51 59.62
C LEU A 37 -87.16 18.90 58.24
N ALA A 38 -88.37 19.03 57.69
CA ALA A 38 -88.67 18.58 56.33
C ALA A 38 -87.88 19.37 55.28
N ALA A 39 -87.67 20.67 55.48
CA ALA A 39 -86.85 21.50 54.60
C ALA A 39 -85.36 21.14 54.69
N GLU A 40 -84.82 20.91 55.89
CA GLU A 40 -83.44 20.45 56.12
C GLU A 40 -83.21 19.05 55.54
N LEU A 41 -84.13 18.11 55.73
CA LEU A 41 -84.04 16.78 55.11
C LEU A 41 -84.07 16.87 53.58
N LYS A 42 -84.88 17.77 53.01
CA LYS A 42 -84.90 18.02 51.56
C LYS A 42 -83.58 18.61 51.08
N ASP A 43 -82.99 19.56 51.81
CA ASP A 43 -81.69 20.16 51.49
C ASP A 43 -80.57 19.13 51.56
N VAL A 44 -80.47 18.36 52.65
CA VAL A 44 -79.49 17.29 52.81
C VAL A 44 -79.63 16.25 51.69
N ARG A 45 -80.86 15.88 51.32
CA ARG A 45 -81.11 14.98 50.18
C ARG A 45 -80.63 15.56 48.85
N ASN A 46 -80.86 16.85 48.59
CA ASN A 46 -80.38 17.51 47.37
C ASN A 46 -78.84 17.60 47.33
N ARG A 47 -78.21 17.89 48.47
CA ARG A 47 -76.74 17.92 48.61
C ARG A 47 -76.14 16.54 48.41
N LEU A 48 -76.75 15.49 48.98
CA LEU A 48 -76.35 14.11 48.76
C LEU A 48 -76.46 13.72 47.28
N ALA A 49 -77.57 14.03 46.61
CA ALA A 49 -77.74 13.76 45.18
C ALA A 49 -76.70 14.50 44.32
N SER A 50 -76.39 15.76 44.65
CA SER A 50 -75.36 16.54 43.96
C SER A 50 -73.95 15.96 44.18
N GLN A 51 -73.68 15.46 45.39
CA GLN A 51 -72.43 14.81 45.73
C GLN A 51 -72.27 13.47 44.99
N GLU A 52 -73.33 12.66 44.94
CA GLU A 52 -73.37 11.41 44.15
C GLU A 52 -73.10 11.69 42.66
N GLU A 53 -73.74 12.71 42.08
CA GLU A 53 -73.51 13.10 40.69
C GLU A 53 -72.07 13.57 40.44
N SER A 54 -71.48 14.33 41.37
CA SER A 54 -70.09 14.77 41.28
C SER A 54 -69.10 13.59 41.34
N PHE A 55 -69.36 12.60 42.19
CA PHE A 55 -68.54 11.40 42.31
C PHE A 55 -68.59 10.54 41.05
N ILE A 56 -69.78 10.43 40.42
CA ILE A 56 -69.93 9.74 39.13
C ILE A 56 -69.10 10.44 38.05
N ARG A 57 -69.21 11.77 37.90
CA ARG A 57 -68.44 12.55 36.92
C ARG A 57 -66.92 12.45 37.14
N GLU A 58 -66.48 12.50 38.40
CA GLU A 58 -65.07 12.37 38.75
C GLU A 58 -64.55 10.96 38.43
N SER A 59 -65.34 9.92 38.74
CA SER A 59 -65.02 8.53 38.43
C SER A 59 -64.87 8.29 36.91
N GLU A 60 -65.78 8.83 36.11
CA GLU A 60 -65.70 8.79 34.65
C GLU A 60 -64.45 9.54 34.13
N SER A 61 -64.20 10.74 34.63
CA SER A 61 -63.02 11.54 34.27
C SER A 61 -61.71 10.82 34.63
N ARG A 62 -61.65 10.18 35.79
CA ARG A 62 -60.50 9.37 36.24
C ARG A 62 -60.28 8.19 35.31
N LYS A 63 -61.34 7.46 34.92
CA LYS A 63 -61.24 6.34 33.97
C LYS A 63 -60.69 6.79 32.62
N VAL A 64 -61.16 7.94 32.10
CA VAL A 64 -60.64 8.50 30.83
C VAL A 64 -59.16 8.88 30.96
N ALA A 65 -58.77 9.54 32.05
CA ALA A 65 -57.38 9.90 32.30
C ALA A 65 -56.48 8.67 32.44
N GLU A 66 -56.94 7.61 33.13
CA GLU A 66 -56.20 6.35 33.29
C GLU A 66 -56.01 5.63 31.96
N MET A 67 -57.05 5.55 31.12
CA MET A 67 -56.92 4.98 29.77
C MET A 67 -55.92 5.77 28.92
N LYS A 68 -55.95 7.10 28.99
CA LYS A 68 -54.98 7.95 28.28
C LYS A 68 -53.55 7.75 28.78
N ALA A 69 -53.36 7.66 30.10
CA ALA A 69 -52.05 7.41 30.70
C ALA A 69 -51.48 6.05 30.25
N LYS A 70 -52.29 4.98 30.26
CA LYS A 70 -51.89 3.66 29.76
C LYS A 70 -51.52 3.69 28.28
N SER A 71 -52.31 4.37 27.44
CA SER A 71 -51.99 4.54 26.03
C SER A 71 -50.68 5.30 25.80
N MET A 72 -50.41 6.34 26.59
CA MET A 72 -49.14 7.08 26.52
C MET A 72 -47.95 6.22 26.99
N GLU A 73 -48.11 5.41 28.03
CA GLU A 73 -47.09 4.49 28.52
C GLU A 73 -46.71 3.45 27.45
N GLU A 74 -47.71 2.89 26.74
CA GLU A 74 -47.48 1.98 25.61
C GLU A 74 -46.69 2.66 24.48
N GLU A 75 -47.04 3.89 24.12
CA GLU A 75 -46.31 4.63 23.08
C GLU A 75 -44.88 4.98 23.51
N VAL A 76 -44.66 5.35 24.77
CA VAL A 76 -43.30 5.57 25.32
C VAL A 76 -42.49 4.28 25.24
N GLY A 77 -43.09 3.13 25.59
CA GLY A 77 -42.43 1.82 25.45
C GLY A 77 -42.04 1.50 24.01
N LYS A 78 -42.93 1.75 23.04
CA LYS A 78 -42.63 1.55 21.61
C LYS A 78 -41.50 2.47 21.14
N LEU A 79 -41.56 3.75 21.51
CA LEU A 79 -40.53 4.74 21.15
C LEU A 79 -39.17 4.37 21.73
N GLN A 80 -39.13 3.86 22.98
CA GLN A 80 -37.91 3.40 23.61
C GLN A 80 -37.29 2.22 22.85
N LEU A 81 -38.09 1.21 22.48
CA LEU A 81 -37.63 0.08 21.67
C LEU A 81 -37.08 0.54 20.30
N CYS A 82 -37.77 1.47 19.63
CA CYS A 82 -37.29 2.03 18.36
C CYS A 82 -35.97 2.80 18.52
N LEU A 83 -35.79 3.54 19.61
CA LEU A 83 -34.54 4.25 19.90
C LEU A 83 -33.39 3.28 20.15
N GLU A 84 -33.62 2.21 20.92
CA GLU A 84 -32.62 1.18 21.18
C GLU A 84 -32.19 0.48 19.88
N GLU A 85 -33.13 0.12 19.00
CA GLU A 85 -32.81 -0.46 17.70
C GLU A 85 -31.95 0.49 16.85
N ARG A 86 -32.29 1.78 16.79
CA ARG A 86 -31.51 2.78 16.05
C ARG A 86 -30.13 2.97 16.63
N ASN A 87 -29.97 2.92 17.95
CA ASN A 87 -28.65 2.96 18.59
C ASN A 87 -27.79 1.75 18.19
N HIS A 88 -28.35 0.55 18.15
CA HIS A 88 -27.63 -0.64 17.67
C HIS A 88 -27.24 -0.53 16.19
N GLN A 89 -28.13 0.02 15.35
CA GLN A 89 -27.81 0.27 13.94
C GLN A 89 -26.69 1.31 13.78
N LEU A 90 -26.72 2.39 14.56
CA LEU A 90 -25.66 3.41 14.55
C LEU A 90 -24.32 2.84 15.04
N GLN A 91 -24.32 2.04 16.10
CA GLN A 91 -23.10 1.39 16.59
C GLN A 91 -22.52 0.44 15.55
N SER A 92 -23.34 -0.41 14.92
CA SER A 92 -22.84 -1.31 13.86
C SER A 92 -22.35 -0.55 12.63
N SER A 93 -23.02 0.54 12.25
CA SER A 93 -22.56 1.43 11.17
C SER A 93 -21.27 2.19 11.54
N SER A 94 -21.05 2.52 12.80
CA SER A 94 -19.83 3.17 13.27
C SER A 94 -18.66 2.18 13.20
N SER A 95 -18.86 0.96 13.69
CA SER A 95 -17.84 -0.09 13.64
C SER A 95 -17.44 -0.43 12.20
N SER A 96 -18.40 -0.55 11.27
CA SER A 96 -18.08 -0.81 9.86
C SER A 96 -17.35 0.37 9.20
N ARG A 97 -17.70 1.62 9.55
CA ARG A 97 -16.96 2.80 9.10
C ARG A 97 -15.51 2.79 9.59
N GLU A 98 -15.28 2.42 10.85
CA GLU A 98 -13.92 2.32 11.41
C GLU A 98 -13.08 1.25 10.71
N GLU A 99 -13.70 0.12 10.33
CA GLU A 99 -13.04 -0.91 9.51
C GLU A 99 -12.61 -0.37 8.15
N TYR A 100 -13.51 0.33 7.43
CA TYR A 100 -13.16 0.94 6.14
C TYR A 100 -12.07 2.00 6.25
N LEU A 101 -12.05 2.79 7.33
CA LEU A 101 -10.98 3.77 7.54
C LEU A 101 -9.61 3.09 7.72
N LYS A 102 -9.55 1.98 8.46
CA LYS A 102 -8.32 1.19 8.59
C LYS A 102 -7.85 0.62 7.26
N GLU A 103 -8.78 0.07 6.46
CA GLU A 103 -8.44 -0.42 5.11
C GLU A 103 -7.90 0.70 4.20
N LEU A 104 -8.48 1.91 4.28
CA LEU A 104 -7.98 3.07 3.54
C LEU A 104 -6.58 3.50 3.98
N ASP A 105 -6.29 3.50 5.28
CA ASP A 105 -4.96 3.83 5.80
C ASP A 105 -3.92 2.78 5.40
N ASP A 106 -4.28 1.50 5.40
CA ASP A 106 -3.42 0.41 4.91
C ASP A 106 -3.12 0.57 3.41
N LEU A 107 -4.15 0.86 2.60
CA LEU A 107 -4.00 1.11 1.16
C LEU A 107 -3.12 2.35 0.90
N ARG A 108 -3.31 3.42 1.66
CA ARG A 108 -2.50 4.63 1.57
C ARG A 108 -1.02 4.35 1.88
N SER A 109 -0.77 3.52 2.89
CA SER A 109 0.58 3.08 3.26
C SER A 109 1.23 2.24 2.16
N GLN A 110 0.48 1.30 1.58
CA GLN A 110 0.96 0.49 0.44
C GLN A 110 1.25 1.36 -0.80
N LEU A 111 0.40 2.35 -1.07
CA LEU A 111 0.60 3.28 -2.18
C LEU A 111 1.87 4.11 -1.99
N SER A 112 2.11 4.63 -0.78
CA SER A 112 3.34 5.36 -0.46
C SER A 112 4.60 4.51 -0.65
N PHE A 113 4.59 3.26 -0.19
CA PHE A 113 5.71 2.34 -0.41
C PHE A 113 5.95 2.05 -1.89
N THR A 114 4.86 1.84 -2.64
CA THR A 114 4.92 1.53 -4.08
C THR A 114 5.45 2.74 -4.86
N GLN A 115 5.01 3.94 -4.51
CA GLN A 115 5.51 5.19 -5.09
C GLN A 115 7.01 5.37 -4.84
N ALA A 116 7.47 5.21 -3.60
CA ALA A 116 8.90 5.31 -3.28
C ALA A 116 9.75 4.28 -4.06
N THR A 117 9.22 3.06 -4.23
CA THR A 117 9.88 2.01 -5.02
C THR A 117 9.92 2.37 -6.51
N ALA A 118 8.83 2.91 -7.05
CA ALA A 118 8.75 3.35 -8.44
C ALA A 118 9.71 4.51 -8.71
N GLU A 119 9.79 5.49 -7.81
CA GLU A 119 10.71 6.63 -7.89
C GLU A 119 12.18 6.17 -7.84
N ALA A 120 12.53 5.26 -6.93
CA ALA A 120 13.88 4.68 -6.87
C ALA A 120 14.24 3.90 -8.15
N SER A 121 13.28 3.16 -8.71
CA SER A 121 13.45 2.44 -9.98
C SER A 121 13.65 3.41 -11.15
N ALA A 122 12.86 4.49 -11.22
CA ALA A 122 12.99 5.52 -12.24
C ALA A 122 14.35 6.22 -12.18
N ALA A 123 14.82 6.58 -10.98
CA ALA A 123 16.15 7.17 -10.79
C ALA A 123 17.27 6.21 -11.21
N SER A 124 17.14 4.92 -10.90
CA SER A 124 18.08 3.88 -11.32
C SER A 124 18.12 3.72 -12.84
N ALA A 125 16.95 3.69 -13.49
CA ALA A 125 16.84 3.60 -14.95
C ALA A 125 17.45 4.82 -15.64
N GLN A 126 17.23 6.03 -15.12
CA GLN A 126 17.82 7.25 -15.65
C GLN A 126 19.35 7.25 -15.51
N SER A 127 19.87 6.78 -14.37
CA SER A 127 21.32 6.61 -14.16
C SER A 127 21.92 5.62 -15.15
N ALA A 128 21.29 4.45 -15.32
CA ALA A 128 21.73 3.44 -16.29
C ALA A 128 21.70 3.97 -17.73
N GLN A 129 20.64 4.70 -18.11
CA GLN A 129 20.55 5.36 -19.41
C GLN A 129 21.70 6.34 -19.63
N SER A 130 22.01 7.17 -18.63
CA SER A 130 23.14 8.11 -18.71
C SER A 130 24.48 7.39 -18.87
N GLN A 131 24.67 6.24 -18.20
CA GLN A 131 25.88 5.42 -18.37
C GLN A 131 25.97 4.84 -19.78
N CYS A 132 24.88 4.29 -20.31
CA CYS A 132 24.84 3.79 -21.69
C CYS A 132 25.17 4.89 -22.71
N LEU A 133 24.65 6.11 -22.52
CA LEU A 133 24.97 7.25 -23.38
C LEU A 133 26.44 7.70 -23.28
N SER A 134 27.10 7.50 -22.14
CA SER A 134 28.54 7.75 -21.99
C SER A 134 29.34 6.70 -22.76
N LEU A 135 29.03 5.42 -22.56
CA LEU A 135 29.71 4.32 -23.25
C LEU A 135 29.53 4.39 -24.76
N LEU A 136 28.36 4.82 -25.25
CA LEU A 136 28.13 5.01 -26.67
C LEU A 136 29.08 6.07 -27.26
N ARG A 137 29.25 7.20 -26.57
CA ARG A 137 30.19 8.25 -26.98
C ARG A 137 31.64 7.76 -27.00
N GLU A 138 32.06 7.03 -25.97
CA GLU A 138 33.40 6.43 -25.94
C GLU A 138 33.61 5.44 -27.10
N LEU A 139 32.60 4.66 -27.44
CA LEU A 139 32.64 3.72 -28.56
C LEU A 139 32.80 4.44 -29.90
N ASP A 140 32.06 5.54 -30.10
CA ASP A 140 32.18 6.38 -31.28
C ASP A 140 33.58 7.00 -31.43
N GLU A 141 34.16 7.52 -30.33
CA GLU A 141 35.53 8.05 -30.30
C GLU A 141 36.56 6.98 -30.65
N LYS A 142 36.42 5.77 -30.10
CA LYS A 142 37.30 4.64 -30.41
C LYS A 142 37.16 4.20 -31.87
N ASN A 143 35.94 4.17 -32.40
CA ASN A 143 35.69 3.82 -33.78
C ASN A 143 36.37 4.82 -34.74
N ASN A 144 36.32 6.12 -34.43
CA ASN A 144 37.03 7.14 -35.21
C ASN A 144 38.56 6.95 -35.13
N SER A 145 39.09 6.68 -33.93
CA SER A 145 40.51 6.40 -33.73
C SER A 145 40.99 5.17 -34.53
N ILE A 146 40.16 4.13 -34.63
CA ILE A 146 40.46 2.93 -35.41
C ILE A 146 40.55 3.27 -36.90
N LYS A 147 39.59 4.04 -37.43
CA LYS A 147 39.60 4.46 -38.85
C LYS A 147 40.84 5.29 -39.19
N GLU A 148 41.25 6.22 -38.30
CA GLU A 148 42.48 6.99 -38.49
C GLU A 148 43.72 6.08 -38.51
N ASN A 149 43.78 5.11 -37.61
CA ASN A 149 44.88 4.15 -37.57
C ASN A 149 44.90 3.25 -38.82
N GLU A 150 43.73 2.84 -39.32
CA GLU A 150 43.61 2.08 -40.58
C GLU A 150 44.19 2.87 -41.76
N ILE A 151 43.86 4.16 -41.88
CA ILE A 151 44.44 5.05 -42.92
C ILE A 151 45.96 5.13 -42.79
N ARG A 152 46.48 5.28 -41.56
CA ARG A 152 47.93 5.34 -41.31
C ARG A 152 48.63 4.04 -41.67
N VAL A 153 48.04 2.89 -41.32
CA VAL A 153 48.58 1.56 -41.65
C VAL A 153 48.58 1.35 -43.16
N ASN A 154 47.51 1.72 -43.87
CA ASN A 154 47.46 1.62 -45.33
C ASN A 154 48.57 2.46 -45.98
N LYS A 155 48.76 3.71 -45.52
CA LYS A 155 49.85 4.58 -46.01
C LYS A 155 51.25 3.99 -45.75
N LEU A 156 51.47 3.40 -44.58
CA LEU A 156 52.74 2.72 -44.28
C LEU A 156 52.93 1.49 -45.16
N GLY A 157 51.86 0.73 -45.44
CA GLY A 157 51.87 -0.38 -46.38
C GLY A 157 52.31 0.05 -47.78
N GLU A 158 51.73 1.13 -48.31
CA GLU A 158 52.13 1.71 -49.60
C GLU A 158 53.62 2.11 -49.62
N GLN A 159 54.11 2.75 -48.55
CA GLN A 159 55.54 3.10 -48.44
C GLN A 159 56.45 1.87 -48.43
N LEU A 160 56.03 0.80 -47.75
CA LEU A 160 56.78 -0.45 -47.68
C LEU A 160 56.84 -1.13 -49.05
N ASP A 161 55.74 -1.11 -49.80
CA ASP A 161 55.70 -1.59 -51.19
C ASP A 161 56.67 -0.83 -52.10
N TYR A 162 56.75 0.51 -51.98
CA TYR A 162 57.71 1.30 -52.74
C TYR A 162 59.15 0.95 -52.40
N LEU A 163 59.47 0.84 -51.10
CA LEU A 163 60.80 0.47 -50.64
C LEU A 163 61.19 -0.94 -51.09
N GLN A 164 60.24 -1.88 -51.08
CA GLN A 164 60.49 -3.25 -51.54
C GLN A 164 60.80 -3.30 -53.04
N LYS A 165 60.08 -2.53 -53.86
CA LYS A 165 60.38 -2.41 -55.31
C LYS A 165 61.75 -1.77 -55.56
N ASP A 166 62.10 -0.73 -54.81
CA ASP A 166 63.42 -0.08 -54.92
C ASP A 166 64.56 -1.03 -54.50
N LEU A 167 64.36 -1.79 -53.43
CA LEU A 167 65.30 -2.82 -52.98
C LEU A 167 65.54 -3.87 -54.07
N GLN A 168 64.48 -4.41 -54.67
CA GLN A 168 64.58 -5.38 -55.77
C GLN A 168 65.33 -4.79 -56.99
N ALA A 169 65.05 -3.54 -57.35
CA ALA A 169 65.77 -2.87 -58.43
C ALA A 169 67.27 -2.73 -58.12
N ARG A 170 67.62 -2.37 -56.88
CA ARG A 170 69.01 -2.30 -56.43
C ARG A 170 69.70 -3.66 -56.45
N GLU A 171 69.03 -4.72 -55.98
CA GLU A 171 69.56 -6.09 -56.02
C GLU A 171 69.89 -6.53 -57.46
N LEU A 172 69.00 -6.26 -58.41
CA LEU A 172 69.25 -6.54 -59.83
C LEU A 172 70.45 -5.75 -60.37
N SER A 173 70.52 -4.45 -60.06
CA SER A 173 71.64 -3.59 -60.49
C SER A 173 72.98 -4.04 -59.89
N GLN A 174 72.97 -4.48 -58.62
CA GLN A 174 74.15 -4.96 -57.92
C GLN A 174 74.62 -6.30 -58.49
N GLN A 175 73.70 -7.19 -58.85
CA GLN A 175 74.02 -8.46 -59.49
C GLN A 175 74.65 -8.22 -60.88
N GLN A 176 74.09 -7.31 -61.67
CA GLN A 176 74.67 -6.91 -62.96
C GLN A 176 76.09 -6.34 -62.79
N LEU A 177 76.28 -5.45 -61.81
CA LEU A 177 77.60 -4.89 -61.50
C LEU A 177 78.59 -5.97 -61.07
N LYS A 178 78.16 -6.95 -60.27
CA LYS A 178 79.00 -8.07 -59.85
C LYS A 178 79.43 -8.93 -61.05
N ASP A 179 78.51 -9.21 -61.98
CA ASP A 179 78.80 -9.98 -63.18
C ASP A 179 79.76 -9.21 -64.12
N GLU A 180 79.59 -7.90 -64.23
CA GLU A 180 80.48 -6.98 -64.96
C GLU A 180 81.89 -6.96 -64.37
N VAL A 181 82.01 -6.77 -63.05
CA VAL A 181 83.29 -6.78 -62.32
C VAL A 181 83.99 -8.11 -62.50
N LEU A 182 83.29 -9.24 -62.34
CA LEU A 182 83.87 -10.57 -62.58
C LEU A 182 84.38 -10.74 -64.01
N ARG A 183 83.73 -10.13 -65.00
CA ARG A 183 84.20 -10.14 -66.39
C ARG A 183 85.48 -9.31 -66.54
N VAL A 184 85.48 -8.08 -66.06
CA VAL A 184 86.65 -7.19 -66.11
C VAL A 184 87.82 -7.79 -65.33
N GLU A 185 87.59 -8.38 -64.16
CA GLU A 185 88.61 -9.10 -63.40
C GLU A 185 89.23 -10.25 -64.19
N LYS A 186 88.44 -11.03 -64.92
CA LYS A 186 88.95 -12.08 -65.82
C LYS A 186 89.77 -11.48 -66.96
N GLU A 187 89.32 -10.39 -67.56
CA GLU A 187 90.05 -9.67 -68.63
C GLU A 187 91.38 -9.12 -68.11
N ILE A 188 91.40 -8.50 -66.92
CA ILE A 188 92.62 -8.02 -66.25
C ILE A 188 93.53 -9.20 -65.92
N MET A 189 93.03 -10.29 -65.34
CA MET A 189 93.83 -11.46 -65.02
C MET A 189 94.46 -12.08 -66.28
N GLN A 190 93.73 -12.12 -67.40
CA GLN A 190 94.27 -12.52 -68.70
C GLN A 190 95.31 -11.51 -69.22
N ALA A 191 95.08 -10.21 -69.06
CA ALA A 191 96.04 -9.17 -69.47
C ALA A 191 97.30 -9.21 -68.60
N VAL A 192 97.18 -9.45 -67.30
CA VAL A 192 98.28 -9.58 -66.33
C VAL A 192 99.05 -10.88 -66.55
N THR A 193 98.39 -12.00 -66.85
CA THR A 193 99.11 -13.24 -67.23
C THR A 193 99.83 -13.08 -68.57
N LYS A 194 99.28 -12.31 -69.52
CA LYS A 194 99.98 -11.90 -70.76
C LYS A 194 101.12 -10.90 -70.50
N ALA A 195 100.95 -9.98 -69.55
CA ALA A 195 101.94 -8.97 -69.17
C ALA A 195 102.99 -9.47 -68.16
N GLY A 196 102.73 -10.62 -67.51
CA GLY A 196 103.59 -11.32 -66.55
C GLY A 196 104.90 -11.86 -67.12
N VAL A 197 105.24 -11.44 -68.34
CA VAL A 197 106.62 -11.42 -68.84
C VAL A 197 107.47 -10.39 -68.08
N ASN A 198 106.88 -9.44 -67.32
CA ASN A 198 107.63 -8.52 -66.46
C ASN A 198 107.05 -8.39 -65.03
N LYS A 199 107.97 -8.40 -64.05
CA LYS A 199 107.75 -8.36 -62.60
C LYS A 199 107.30 -6.97 -62.16
N ASP A 200 106.22 -6.87 -61.36
CA ASP A 200 106.10 -5.80 -60.36
C ASP A 200 105.22 -6.17 -59.16
N SER A 201 105.72 -5.82 -57.98
CA SER A 201 105.28 -6.18 -56.63
C SER A 201 104.24 -5.23 -56.02
N GLU A 202 103.67 -4.32 -56.81
CA GLU A 202 102.78 -3.24 -56.35
C GLU A 202 101.34 -3.71 -56.08
N LEU A 203 100.84 -4.72 -56.80
CA LEU A 203 99.49 -5.29 -56.60
C LEU A 203 99.31 -6.01 -55.25
N ARG A 204 100.41 -6.44 -54.63
CA ARG A 204 100.40 -7.08 -53.31
C ARG A 204 100.24 -6.06 -52.17
N LYS A 205 100.64 -4.80 -52.37
CA LYS A 205 100.47 -3.70 -51.40
C LYS A 205 99.03 -3.16 -51.36
N ILE A 206 98.36 -3.09 -52.51
CA ILE A 206 96.97 -2.61 -52.59
C ILE A 206 96.01 -3.58 -51.87
N LEU A 207 96.33 -4.87 -51.85
CA LEU A 207 95.57 -5.90 -51.12
C LEU A 207 95.68 -5.73 -49.58
N ASP A 208 96.82 -5.23 -49.09
CA ASP A 208 97.04 -4.92 -47.66
C ASP A 208 96.39 -3.57 -47.25
N GLU A 209 96.13 -2.66 -48.21
CA GLU A 209 95.48 -1.37 -47.99
C GLU A 209 93.93 -1.45 -47.81
N VAL A 210 93.32 -2.62 -48.03
CA VAL A 210 91.94 -2.92 -47.60
C VAL A 210 91.81 -3.01 -46.05
N SER A 211 92.95 -2.95 -45.36
CA SER A 211 93.30 -2.40 -44.04
C SER A 211 92.26 -2.38 -42.88
N PRO A 212 92.64 -2.86 -41.66
CA PRO A 212 91.80 -3.02 -40.46
C PRO A 212 91.08 -1.75 -39.93
N LYS A 213 91.40 -0.56 -40.43
CA LYS A 213 90.72 0.71 -40.06
C LYS A 213 89.23 0.74 -40.47
N ASN A 214 88.82 -0.02 -41.48
CA ASN A 214 87.40 -0.18 -41.84
C ASN A 214 86.66 -1.13 -40.89
N PHE A 215 87.32 -2.18 -40.41
CA PHE A 215 86.77 -3.11 -39.40
C PHE A 215 86.54 -2.41 -38.07
N GLU A 216 87.47 -1.55 -37.65
CA GLU A 216 87.38 -0.81 -36.39
C GLU A 216 86.19 0.18 -36.37
N LYS A 217 85.87 0.79 -37.52
CA LYS A 217 84.68 1.63 -37.67
C LYS A 217 83.39 0.83 -37.65
N MET A 218 83.35 -0.33 -38.30
CA MET A 218 82.22 -1.27 -38.23
C MET A 218 81.97 -1.75 -36.80
N ASN A 219 83.04 -2.08 -36.06
CA ASN A 219 82.91 -2.59 -34.71
C ASN A 219 82.30 -1.56 -33.75
N LYS A 220 82.72 -0.28 -33.85
CA LYS A 220 82.12 0.81 -33.07
C LYS A 220 80.62 1.01 -33.38
N LEU A 221 80.22 0.82 -34.64
CA LEU A 221 78.82 0.92 -35.04
C LEU A 221 77.99 -0.26 -34.47
N LEU A 222 78.57 -1.46 -34.46
CA LEU A 222 78.00 -2.66 -33.86
C LEU A 222 77.80 -2.49 -32.34
N ASP A 223 78.81 -2.02 -31.62
CA ASP A 223 78.73 -1.78 -30.17
C ASP A 223 77.61 -0.78 -29.82
N ALA A 224 77.47 0.29 -30.63
CA ALA A 224 76.40 1.27 -30.46
C ALA A 224 75.01 0.66 -30.69
N LYS A 225 74.88 -0.23 -31.69
CA LYS A 225 73.64 -0.96 -31.98
C LYS A 225 73.29 -1.97 -30.89
N ASP A 226 74.28 -2.68 -30.36
CA ASP A 226 74.07 -3.60 -29.23
C ASP A 226 73.60 -2.87 -27.97
N GLY A 227 74.09 -1.65 -27.73
CA GLY A 227 73.60 -0.78 -26.66
C GLY A 227 72.16 -0.29 -26.86
N GLU A 228 71.74 0.00 -28.09
CA GLU A 228 70.32 0.29 -28.41
C GLU A 228 69.42 -0.94 -28.21
N ILE A 229 69.87 -2.11 -28.66
CA ILE A 229 69.13 -3.37 -28.49
C ILE A 229 68.96 -3.71 -27.00
N ALA A 230 69.97 -3.46 -26.16
CA ALA A 230 69.88 -3.66 -24.72
C ALA A 230 68.80 -2.77 -24.09
N ARG A 231 68.78 -1.46 -24.43
CA ARG A 231 67.75 -0.52 -23.95
C ARG A 231 66.35 -0.92 -24.37
N LEU A 232 66.16 -1.31 -25.63
CA LEU A 232 64.87 -1.78 -26.13
C LEU A 232 64.40 -3.05 -25.40
N ARG A 233 65.31 -3.98 -25.08
CA ARG A 233 64.99 -5.17 -24.27
C ARG A 233 64.56 -4.81 -22.86
N ASP A 234 65.16 -3.82 -22.23
CA ASP A 234 64.77 -3.37 -20.89
C ASP A 234 63.40 -2.68 -20.90
N GLU A 235 63.14 -1.86 -21.91
CA GLU A 235 61.86 -1.17 -22.09
C GLU A 235 60.71 -2.15 -22.38
N ILE A 236 60.96 -3.16 -23.21
CA ILE A 236 60.02 -4.29 -23.42
C ILE A 236 59.75 -5.01 -22.09
N ARG A 237 60.78 -5.29 -21.28
CA ARG A 237 60.61 -5.95 -19.97
C ARG A 237 59.77 -5.11 -19.02
N PHE A 238 60.01 -3.79 -18.99
CA PHE A 238 59.23 -2.86 -18.17
C PHE A 238 57.76 -2.84 -18.62
N LEU A 239 57.50 -2.67 -19.91
CA LEU A 239 56.14 -2.66 -20.47
C LEU A 239 55.44 -4.00 -20.25
N SER A 240 56.10 -5.13 -20.48
CA SER A 240 55.53 -6.47 -20.19
C SER A 240 55.17 -6.62 -18.72
N SER A 241 56.00 -6.12 -17.80
CA SER A 241 55.71 -6.15 -16.37
C SER A 241 54.51 -5.28 -16.03
N HIS A 242 54.42 -4.07 -16.59
CA HIS A 242 53.29 -3.18 -16.41
C HIS A 242 51.98 -3.80 -16.93
N TRP A 243 51.99 -4.36 -18.15
CA TRP A 243 50.85 -5.06 -18.73
C TRP A 243 50.41 -6.24 -17.87
N LYS A 244 51.34 -7.06 -17.38
CA LYS A 244 51.03 -8.17 -16.47
C LYS A 244 50.36 -7.72 -15.17
N HIS A 245 50.80 -6.60 -14.58
CA HIS A 245 50.16 -6.02 -13.40
C HIS A 245 48.76 -5.50 -13.73
N LYS A 246 48.61 -4.80 -14.86
CA LYS A 246 47.32 -4.27 -15.31
C LYS A 246 46.30 -5.39 -15.55
N THR A 247 46.72 -6.50 -16.15
CA THR A 247 45.89 -7.69 -16.34
C THR A 247 45.41 -8.26 -15.00
N LYS A 248 46.32 -8.47 -14.03
CA LYS A 248 45.95 -8.97 -12.70
C LYS A 248 44.99 -8.05 -11.95
N GLU A 249 45.17 -6.73 -12.06
CA GLU A 249 44.27 -5.76 -11.45
C GLU A 249 42.85 -5.91 -12.03
N LEU A 250 42.72 -5.96 -13.36
CA LEU A 250 41.44 -6.14 -14.03
C LEU A 250 40.78 -7.48 -13.69
N GLU A 251 41.54 -8.57 -13.63
CA GLU A 251 41.05 -9.87 -13.17
C GLU A 251 40.50 -9.81 -11.74
N SER A 252 41.19 -9.09 -10.84
CA SER A 252 40.74 -8.91 -9.46
C SER A 252 39.43 -8.12 -9.36
N GLN A 253 39.25 -7.11 -10.21
CA GLN A 253 38.00 -6.34 -10.29
C GLN A 253 36.86 -7.19 -10.82
N LEU A 254 37.13 -8.00 -11.85
CA LEU A 254 36.14 -8.92 -12.42
C LEU A 254 35.67 -9.96 -11.40
N GLU A 255 36.58 -10.53 -10.60
CA GLU A 255 36.20 -11.47 -9.54
C GLU A 255 35.42 -10.79 -8.40
N LYS A 256 35.71 -9.53 -8.08
CA LYS A 256 34.90 -8.75 -7.13
C LYS A 256 33.47 -8.56 -7.65
N HIS A 257 33.31 -8.16 -8.90
CA HIS A 257 31.99 -8.05 -9.54
C HIS A 257 31.25 -9.38 -9.54
N ARG A 258 31.93 -10.48 -9.88
CA ARG A 258 31.34 -11.82 -9.87
C ARG A 258 30.79 -12.23 -8.49
N ARG A 259 31.50 -11.88 -7.41
CA ARG A 259 31.02 -12.14 -6.03
C ARG A 259 29.82 -11.28 -5.67
N ALA A 260 29.84 -10.00 -6.00
CA ALA A 260 28.71 -9.10 -5.79
C ALA A 260 27.45 -9.59 -6.51
N ASP A 261 27.59 -10.05 -7.77
CA ASP A 261 26.49 -10.62 -8.54
C ASP A 261 25.93 -11.90 -7.89
N GLN A 262 26.78 -12.76 -7.33
CA GLN A 262 26.33 -13.95 -6.61
C GLN A 262 25.55 -13.59 -5.35
N GLU A 263 25.96 -12.57 -4.60
CA GLU A 263 25.21 -12.08 -3.44
C GLU A 263 23.87 -11.46 -3.84
N LEU A 264 23.86 -10.67 -4.92
CA LEU A 264 22.64 -10.12 -5.48
C LEU A 264 21.68 -11.25 -5.89
N LYS A 265 22.18 -12.26 -6.60
CA LYS A 265 21.39 -13.43 -7.00
C LYS A 265 20.79 -14.17 -5.80
N LYS A 266 21.55 -14.33 -4.71
CA LYS A 266 21.02 -14.90 -3.45
C LYS A 266 19.89 -14.04 -2.87
N LYS A 267 20.04 -12.71 -2.86
CA LYS A 267 19.00 -11.79 -2.37
C LYS A 267 17.75 -11.84 -3.26
N VAL A 268 17.91 -11.88 -4.57
CA VAL A 268 16.81 -12.02 -5.54
C VAL A 268 16.03 -13.32 -5.30
N LEU A 269 16.72 -14.46 -5.18
CA LEU A 269 16.06 -15.74 -4.88
C LEU A 269 15.29 -15.70 -3.56
N LYS A 270 15.83 -15.04 -2.53
CA LYS A 270 15.13 -14.87 -1.24
C LYS A 270 13.87 -14.03 -1.40
N LEU A 271 13.92 -12.95 -2.18
CA LEU A 271 12.76 -12.10 -2.46
C LEU A 271 11.70 -12.82 -3.29
N GLU A 272 12.10 -13.61 -4.29
CA GLU A 272 11.20 -14.46 -5.08
C GLU A 272 10.45 -15.45 -4.19
N PHE A 273 11.15 -16.09 -3.24
CA PHE A 273 10.53 -16.99 -2.27
C PHE A 273 9.51 -16.26 -1.39
N CYS A 274 9.88 -15.12 -0.80
CA CYS A 274 8.96 -14.32 0.01
C CYS A 274 7.72 -13.87 -0.78
N LEU A 275 7.91 -13.50 -2.05
CA LEU A 275 6.83 -13.07 -2.94
C LEU A 275 5.91 -14.25 -3.31
N GLN A 276 6.47 -15.44 -3.55
CA GLN A 276 5.69 -16.65 -3.78
C GLN A 276 4.86 -17.05 -2.54
N GLU A 277 5.45 -16.91 -1.35
CA GLU A 277 4.77 -17.14 -0.08
C GLU A 277 3.62 -16.15 0.13
N ALA A 278 3.86 -14.86 -0.08
CA ALA A 278 2.82 -13.82 -0.02
C ALA A 278 1.65 -14.11 -0.99
N ARG A 279 1.95 -14.49 -2.24
CA ARG A 279 0.93 -14.91 -3.22
C ARG A 279 0.13 -16.14 -2.73
N SER A 280 0.79 -17.09 -2.08
CA SER A 280 0.13 -18.26 -1.50
C SER A 280 -0.83 -17.88 -0.38
N GLN A 281 -0.42 -16.96 0.51
CA GLN A 281 -1.27 -16.44 1.58
C GLN A 281 -2.46 -15.67 1.03
N ILE A 282 -2.27 -14.80 0.02
CA ILE A 282 -3.37 -14.10 -0.67
C ILE A 282 -4.41 -15.09 -1.19
N ARG A 283 -3.97 -16.17 -1.86
CA ARG A 283 -4.89 -17.22 -2.35
C ARG A 283 -5.63 -17.95 -1.22
N LYS A 284 -5.05 -18.06 -0.01
CA LYS A 284 -5.75 -18.65 1.14
C LYS A 284 -6.80 -17.69 1.69
N VAL A 285 -6.45 -16.42 1.85
CA VAL A 285 -7.37 -15.37 2.29
C VAL A 285 -8.53 -15.22 1.32
N GLN A 286 -8.27 -15.22 0.02
CA GLN A 286 -9.31 -15.16 -1.02
C GLN A 286 -10.29 -16.33 -0.92
N ARG A 287 -9.79 -17.57 -0.78
CA ARG A 287 -10.66 -18.75 -0.55
C ARG A 287 -11.44 -18.68 0.76
N ALA A 288 -10.85 -18.12 1.81
CA ALA A 288 -11.55 -17.92 3.09
C ALA A 288 -12.65 -16.84 2.95
N GLY A 289 -12.38 -15.78 2.18
CA GLY A 289 -13.36 -14.76 1.80
C GLY A 289 -14.53 -15.36 1.04
N GLU A 290 -14.27 -16.10 -0.04
CA GLU A 290 -15.31 -16.75 -0.85
C GLU A 290 -16.21 -17.69 -0.01
N ARG A 291 -15.64 -18.42 0.96
CA ARG A 291 -16.44 -19.25 1.87
C ARG A 291 -17.32 -18.40 2.80
N ARG A 292 -16.80 -17.31 3.35
CA ARG A 292 -17.59 -16.37 4.15
C ARG A 292 -18.72 -15.74 3.33
N ASP A 293 -18.43 -15.33 2.10
CA ASP A 293 -19.42 -14.72 1.21
C ASP A 293 -20.53 -15.70 0.84
N LYS A 294 -20.20 -16.98 0.60
CA LYS A 294 -21.21 -18.04 0.41
C LYS A 294 -22.08 -18.23 1.65
N ALA A 295 -21.49 -18.29 2.85
CA ALA A 295 -22.24 -18.42 4.08
C ALA A 295 -23.16 -17.20 4.35
N LEU A 296 -22.67 -15.99 4.08
CA LEU A 296 -23.47 -14.77 4.18
C LEU A 296 -24.64 -14.77 3.18
N LYS A 297 -24.42 -15.27 1.96
CA LYS A 297 -25.46 -15.41 0.95
C LYS A 297 -26.52 -16.44 1.38
N GLU A 298 -26.12 -17.61 1.87
CA GLU A 298 -27.06 -18.61 2.40
C GLU A 298 -27.87 -18.08 3.59
N LEU A 299 -27.25 -17.36 4.53
CA LEU A 299 -27.96 -16.73 5.64
C LEU A 299 -28.96 -15.68 5.15
N ARG A 300 -28.59 -14.89 4.15
CA ARG A 300 -29.50 -13.91 3.52
C ARG A 300 -30.67 -14.60 2.85
N ASP A 301 -30.43 -15.67 2.10
CA ASP A 301 -31.47 -16.43 1.41
C ASP A 301 -32.40 -17.13 2.42
N GLN A 302 -31.87 -17.64 3.55
CA GLN A 302 -32.68 -18.19 4.65
C GLN A 302 -33.59 -17.14 5.31
N VAL A 303 -33.09 -15.91 5.50
CA VAL A 303 -33.90 -14.80 6.03
C VAL A 303 -34.99 -14.40 5.03
N ALA A 304 -34.67 -14.33 3.74
CA ALA A 304 -35.64 -14.05 2.68
C ALA A 304 -36.73 -15.14 2.60
N MET A 305 -36.35 -16.42 2.68
CA MET A 305 -37.28 -17.56 2.72
C MET A 305 -38.18 -17.53 3.96
N LYS A 306 -37.66 -17.14 5.14
CA LYS A 306 -38.46 -16.95 6.36
C LYS A 306 -39.43 -15.76 6.27
N GLN A 307 -39.06 -14.69 5.58
CA GLN A 307 -39.99 -13.58 5.32
C GLN A 307 -41.09 -13.97 4.33
N GLN A 308 -40.81 -14.81 3.32
CA GLN A 308 -41.81 -15.29 2.37
C GLN A 308 -42.75 -16.36 2.97
N ASN A 309 -42.25 -17.27 3.80
CA ASN A 309 -43.07 -18.25 4.52
C ASN A 309 -43.80 -17.66 5.75
N GLY A 310 -43.68 -16.35 6.01
CA GLY A 310 -44.43 -15.62 7.04
C GLY A 310 -45.83 -15.17 6.60
N GLY A 311 -46.24 -15.47 5.36
CA GLY A 311 -47.58 -15.20 4.85
C GLY A 311 -48.56 -16.34 5.18
N GLY A 312 -48.89 -16.52 6.45
CA GLY A 312 -50.03 -17.36 6.85
C GLY A 312 -49.71 -18.47 7.83
N SER A 313 -49.67 -18.14 9.12
CA SER A 313 -50.25 -19.02 10.13
C SER A 313 -50.59 -18.21 11.37
N ASN A 314 -51.89 -18.04 11.54
CA ASN A 314 -52.51 -17.50 12.73
C ASN A 314 -52.29 -18.51 13.88
N GLY A 315 -51.30 -18.27 14.73
CA GLY A 315 -50.97 -19.13 15.85
C GLY A 315 -50.09 -18.38 16.83
N LYS A 316 -50.73 -17.63 17.73
CA LYS A 316 -50.10 -16.90 18.83
C LYS A 316 -49.50 -17.91 19.83
N GLN A 317 -48.37 -18.51 19.51
CA GLN A 317 -47.65 -19.38 20.43
C GLN A 317 -46.72 -18.49 21.27
N ASN A 318 -47.06 -18.35 22.55
CA ASN A 318 -46.34 -17.49 23.48
C ASN A 318 -44.89 -17.93 23.58
N PHE A 319 -43.97 -17.04 23.22
CA PHE A 319 -42.50 -17.23 23.26
C PHE A 319 -42.01 -17.80 24.60
N TRP A 320 -42.70 -17.45 25.69
CA TRP A 320 -42.49 -17.90 27.07
C TRP A 320 -42.66 -19.42 27.28
N GLU A 321 -43.34 -20.12 26.38
CA GLU A 321 -43.55 -21.58 26.48
C GLU A 321 -42.54 -22.40 25.68
N SER A 322 -41.66 -21.77 24.89
CA SER A 322 -40.66 -22.50 24.13
C SER A 322 -39.68 -23.23 25.06
N SER A 323 -39.42 -24.50 24.75
CA SER A 323 -38.51 -25.35 25.54
C SER A 323 -37.12 -24.72 25.71
N GLY A 324 -36.68 -23.90 24.76
CA GLY A 324 -35.41 -23.15 24.84
C GLY A 324 -35.40 -22.05 25.90
N PHE A 325 -36.51 -21.30 26.04
CA PHE A 325 -36.62 -20.26 27.06
C PHE A 325 -36.63 -20.84 28.49
N LYS A 326 -37.34 -21.97 28.68
CA LYS A 326 -37.34 -22.70 29.98
C LYS A 326 -35.94 -23.18 30.37
N VAL A 327 -35.11 -23.60 29.41
CA VAL A 327 -33.72 -24.00 29.66
C VAL A 327 -32.85 -22.81 30.07
N ILE A 328 -33.00 -21.66 29.38
CA ILE A 328 -32.23 -20.44 29.69
C ILE A 328 -32.59 -19.90 31.08
N VAL A 329 -33.88 -19.89 31.46
CA VAL A 329 -34.31 -19.45 32.79
C VAL A 329 -33.81 -20.42 33.87
N SER A 330 -33.87 -21.74 33.62
CA SER A 330 -33.35 -22.76 34.55
C SER A 330 -31.84 -22.62 34.79
N MET A 331 -31.05 -22.42 33.73
CA MET A 331 -29.60 -22.19 33.85
C MET A 331 -29.28 -20.85 34.53
N SER A 332 -30.05 -19.79 34.25
CA SER A 332 -29.86 -18.48 34.88
C SER A 332 -30.16 -18.54 36.39
N MET A 333 -31.16 -19.32 36.80
CA MET A 333 -31.51 -19.53 38.21
C MET A 333 -30.45 -20.36 38.94
N LEU A 334 -29.87 -21.38 38.30
CA LEU A 334 -28.74 -22.15 38.83
C LEU A 334 -27.50 -21.28 39.06
N ILE A 335 -27.20 -20.36 38.14
CA ILE A 335 -26.08 -19.42 38.28
C ILE A 335 -26.35 -18.45 39.46
N LEU A 336 -27.57 -17.92 39.59
CA LEU A 336 -27.94 -17.04 40.70
C LEU A 336 -27.88 -17.76 42.06
N VAL A 337 -28.32 -19.02 42.15
CA VAL A 337 -28.22 -19.84 43.37
C VAL A 337 -26.77 -20.18 43.72
N ALA A 338 -25.90 -20.38 42.72
CA ALA A 338 -24.48 -20.59 42.93
C ALA A 338 -23.76 -19.31 43.43
N PHE A 339 -24.19 -18.14 42.97
CA PHE A 339 -23.62 -16.85 43.39
C PHE A 339 -24.14 -16.35 44.74
N SER A 340 -25.35 -16.74 45.16
CA SER A 340 -25.91 -16.37 46.48
C SER A 340 -25.48 -17.29 47.63
N ARG A 341 -24.63 -18.29 47.32
CA ARG A 341 -24.05 -19.24 48.29
C ARG A 341 -22.55 -19.01 48.53
N ARG A 342 -22.00 -17.90 48.01
CA ARG A 342 -20.74 -17.28 48.44
C ARG A 342 -21.08 -16.06 49.27
#